data_AF-A0A9R0X734-F1
#
_entry.id   AF-A0A9R0X734-F1
#
_cell.length_a   1.000
_cell.length_b   1.000
_cell.length_c   1.000
_cell.angle_alpha   90.00
_cell.angle_beta   90.00
_cell.angle_gamma   90.00
#
_symmetry.space_group_name_H-M   'P 1'
#
loop_
_entity.id
_entity.type
_entity.pdbx_description
1 polymer ?
#
loop_
_entity_poly.entity_id
_entity_poly.type
_entity_poly.pdbx_seq_one_letter_code
_entity_poly.pdbx_strand_id
1 'polypeptide(L)'
;MDDSSDGGATAGGTKKKPSAAAAKGKATGKGKATSKAVPKAKESSLLKQKSPAEFFAENKNIAGFDNPGKSLYTTMRELVENALDSAESISELPDIEITIEEITKSKFNTMIGLVDRERVDEALYDDFESSKAREKRLAKEARFQETQAKNSALGKKVKDTPAARGKGRGEASFFRVTCKDNGRGMPHEDIPNMFGRVLSGTKYGLRQTRGKFGLGAKMALIWSKMSTGLPIDIKSSMKGQDYITFCRLDIDIHKNVPHIHLHEKRENNDHWHGAEIQVIIEGNWTTHRSRILHYMRQMAVITPYAQFLFRFLSDAAEKNLTIKFARRTDVMPPVPLLTKHHPSAVDLLLIKRLITDTTKPNLLQFLQHEFVNISKAHADRLIGEMGPDFSAKTTVNSLTSQQLVRIHQLFRQAKFDDPSGNCLSPAGEYNLRLGIIKELHPDLVATHASSPQVFEGHPFIVEAGVSIGGKDVKQGLNIFRFANRIPLLFEQGADVITRTALKRINWSIYKINQQQDKIGVFVSIVSTKIPFKGTGKEYIGDDITEIADAVKSALKQCCVQLKSKIVKKLQAREQQDRKRNSSRK
;
A
#
# COMPACT_ATOMS: atom_id res chain seq x y z
N MET A 1 18.97 -43.33 -76.58
CA MET A 1 18.16 -42.14 -76.94
C MET A 1 18.51 -41.05 -75.94
N ASP A 2 19.73 -40.52 -75.92
CA ASP A 2 20.44 -39.78 -77.00
C ASP A 2 19.82 -38.37 -77.14
N ASP A 3 20.55 -37.24 -77.16
CA ASP A 3 21.97 -36.95 -76.84
C ASP A 3 22.12 -35.41 -76.63
N SER A 4 23.27 -34.93 -76.12
CA SER A 4 23.99 -33.64 -76.35
C SER A 4 23.23 -32.35 -76.76
N SER A 5 23.58 -31.12 -76.34
CA SER A 5 24.60 -30.55 -75.42
C SER A 5 24.21 -29.05 -75.19
N ASP A 6 24.99 -28.06 -74.69
CA ASP A 6 26.37 -27.87 -74.21
C ASP A 6 26.43 -26.63 -73.25
N GLY A 7 27.58 -26.34 -72.63
CA GLY A 7 28.03 -24.96 -72.39
C GLY A 7 28.23 -24.51 -70.92
N GLY A 8 29.49 -24.29 -70.50
CA GLY A 8 29.83 -23.40 -69.36
C GLY A 8 30.90 -23.89 -68.36
N ALA A 9 32.09 -23.28 -68.39
CA ALA A 9 33.25 -23.52 -67.48
C ALA A 9 32.93 -23.31 -65.97
N THR A 10 33.49 -24.00 -64.94
CA THR A 10 34.86 -24.51 -64.63
C THR A 10 35.92 -23.41 -64.40
N ALA A 11 36.99 -23.55 -63.59
CA ALA A 11 37.34 -24.38 -62.40
C ALA A 11 38.56 -23.69 -61.69
N GLY A 12 39.06 -24.05 -60.50
CA GLY A 12 38.74 -25.15 -59.58
C GLY A 12 39.20 -24.88 -58.12
N GLY A 13 40.50 -25.03 -57.78
CA GLY A 13 40.99 -24.78 -56.40
C GLY A 13 42.47 -25.07 -56.04
N THR A 14 42.90 -24.46 -54.93
CA THR A 14 43.90 -24.91 -53.92
C THR A 14 45.41 -25.19 -54.21
N LYS A 15 46.27 -24.65 -53.30
CA LYS A 15 47.47 -25.26 -52.63
C LYS A 15 48.85 -25.42 -53.36
N LYS A 16 49.90 -24.67 -52.91
CA LYS A 16 51.12 -25.14 -52.13
C LYS A 16 52.43 -24.29 -52.29
N LYS A 17 53.06 -23.91 -51.14
CA LYS A 17 54.53 -23.86 -50.82
C LYS A 17 55.51 -22.93 -51.66
N PRO A 18 56.81 -22.73 -51.28
CA PRO A 18 57.38 -22.45 -49.94
C PRO A 18 58.61 -21.45 -49.86
N SER A 19 58.93 -20.97 -48.64
CA SER A 19 60.28 -20.76 -48.00
C SER A 19 61.49 -20.00 -48.63
N ALA A 20 61.98 -18.97 -47.89
CA ALA A 20 63.40 -18.63 -47.55
C ALA A 20 63.39 -17.54 -46.42
N ALA A 21 64.06 -17.58 -45.26
CA ALA A 21 65.49 -17.66 -44.86
C ALA A 21 66.27 -16.32 -44.98
N ALA A 22 67.23 -15.93 -44.10
CA ALA A 22 67.61 -16.24 -42.69
C ALA A 22 68.83 -15.34 -42.27
N ALA A 23 69.28 -15.14 -41.01
CA ALA A 23 68.69 -14.97 -39.67
C ALA A 23 69.83 -14.61 -38.64
N LYS A 24 69.63 -13.71 -37.64
CA LYS A 24 70.55 -13.32 -36.52
C LYS A 24 69.83 -12.40 -35.49
N GLY A 25 70.26 -12.19 -34.23
CA GLY A 25 71.19 -13.00 -33.40
C GLY A 25 71.55 -12.42 -32.00
N LYS A 26 71.35 -13.22 -30.92
CA LYS A 26 71.91 -13.16 -29.53
C LYS A 26 71.55 -11.93 -28.63
N ALA A 27 71.56 -11.99 -27.27
CA ALA A 27 72.10 -12.99 -26.34
C ALA A 27 71.33 -13.20 -25.00
N THR A 28 71.31 -14.46 -24.52
CA THR A 28 71.40 -14.99 -23.12
C THR A 28 70.77 -14.32 -21.87
N GLY A 29 70.04 -15.12 -21.07
CA GLY A 29 69.73 -14.91 -19.64
C GLY A 29 69.23 -16.20 -18.94
N LYS A 30 69.45 -16.40 -17.63
CA LYS A 30 69.16 -17.67 -16.89
C LYS A 30 67.87 -17.59 -16.04
N GLY A 31 67.08 -18.68 -16.06
CA GLY A 31 65.72 -18.75 -15.52
C GLY A 31 65.51 -18.92 -14.01
N LYS A 32 64.25 -19.19 -13.62
CA LYS A 32 63.84 -19.70 -12.30
C LYS A 32 62.51 -20.48 -12.37
N ALA A 33 62.12 -21.07 -11.23
CA ALA A 33 61.19 -22.19 -11.10
C ALA A 33 59.72 -21.94 -11.52
N THR A 34 59.01 -23.05 -11.72
CA THR A 34 57.58 -23.14 -12.07
C THR A 34 56.65 -22.59 -10.99
N SER A 35 55.77 -21.66 -11.35
CA SER A 35 54.51 -21.42 -10.65
C SER A 35 53.38 -22.24 -11.31
N LYS A 36 52.56 -22.93 -10.51
CA LYS A 36 51.37 -23.62 -11.03
C LYS A 36 50.34 -22.59 -11.45
N ALA A 37 49.91 -22.61 -12.72
CA ALA A 37 48.79 -21.78 -13.16
C ALA A 37 47.51 -22.22 -12.43
N VAL A 38 46.90 -21.29 -11.69
CA VAL A 38 45.56 -21.47 -11.11
C VAL A 38 44.58 -21.65 -12.27
N PRO A 39 43.65 -22.63 -12.23
CA PRO A 39 42.63 -22.76 -13.26
C PRO A 39 41.83 -21.46 -13.36
N LYS A 40 41.75 -20.86 -14.56
CA LYS A 40 40.87 -19.72 -14.79
C LYS A 40 39.46 -20.12 -14.36
N ALA A 41 38.86 -19.36 -13.47
CA ALA A 41 37.46 -19.54 -13.11
C ALA A 41 36.61 -19.50 -14.39
N LYS A 42 35.65 -20.42 -14.51
CA LYS A 42 34.68 -20.39 -15.62
C LYS A 42 34.02 -19.02 -15.63
N GLU A 43 33.87 -18.44 -16.82
CA GLU A 43 33.16 -17.17 -16.99
C GLU A 43 31.75 -17.31 -16.39
N SER A 44 31.48 -16.54 -15.34
CA SER A 44 30.14 -16.46 -14.77
C SER A 44 29.21 -15.86 -15.81
N SER A 45 28.05 -16.48 -15.99
CA SER A 45 27.08 -16.02 -17.00
C SER A 45 26.79 -14.54 -16.83
N LEU A 46 26.87 -13.77 -17.93
CA LEU A 46 26.55 -12.34 -17.95
C LEU A 46 25.11 -12.06 -17.45
N LEU A 47 24.22 -13.06 -17.58
CA LEU A 47 22.91 -13.08 -16.95
C LEU A 47 23.04 -13.17 -15.42
N LYS A 48 22.62 -12.11 -14.72
CA LYS A 48 22.40 -12.11 -13.27
C LYS A 48 20.91 -12.16 -12.98
N GLN A 49 20.50 -13.06 -12.09
CA GLN A 49 19.15 -13.11 -11.52
C GLN A 49 19.14 -12.34 -10.19
N LYS A 50 17.98 -11.79 -9.81
CA LYS A 50 17.77 -11.09 -8.53
C LYS A 50 16.64 -11.71 -7.72
N SER A 51 16.77 -11.66 -6.41
CA SER A 51 15.72 -12.10 -5.49
C SER A 51 14.51 -11.14 -5.50
N PRO A 52 13.29 -11.58 -5.15
CA PRO A 52 12.17 -10.66 -4.92
C PRO A 52 12.46 -9.60 -3.84
N ALA A 53 13.16 -9.97 -2.77
CA ALA A 53 13.57 -9.02 -1.73
C ALA A 53 14.61 -8.02 -2.24
N GLU A 54 15.56 -8.47 -3.08
CA GLU A 54 16.57 -7.62 -3.71
C GLU A 54 15.93 -6.61 -4.67
N PHE A 55 14.99 -7.05 -5.52
CA PHE A 55 14.21 -6.17 -6.39
C PHE A 55 13.51 -5.05 -5.60
N PHE A 56 12.86 -5.39 -4.48
CA PHE A 56 12.17 -4.41 -3.64
C PHE A 56 13.11 -3.54 -2.79
N ALA A 57 14.28 -4.05 -2.41
CA ALA A 57 15.34 -3.29 -1.74
C ALA A 57 15.93 -2.19 -2.65
N GLU A 58 16.01 -2.44 -3.97
CA GLU A 58 16.41 -1.43 -4.95
C GLU A 58 15.24 -0.48 -5.29
N ASN A 59 14.06 -1.03 -5.58
CA ASN A 59 12.91 -0.28 -6.10
C ASN A 59 11.97 0.23 -4.99
N LYS A 60 12.55 0.92 -4.00
CA LYS A 60 11.90 1.41 -2.76
C LYS A 60 10.66 2.27 -3.02
N ASN A 61 10.65 3.02 -4.13
CA ASN A 61 9.55 3.85 -4.59
C ASN A 61 8.27 3.05 -4.93
N ILE A 62 8.40 1.82 -5.45
CA ILE A 62 7.24 0.98 -5.78
C ILE A 62 6.40 0.68 -4.54
N ALA A 63 7.06 0.50 -3.40
CA ALA A 63 6.45 0.19 -2.11
C ALA A 63 6.15 1.43 -1.24
N GLY A 64 6.50 2.65 -1.67
CA GLY A 64 6.28 3.86 -0.88
C GLY A 64 7.31 4.14 0.23
N PHE A 65 8.53 3.61 0.09
CA PHE A 65 9.69 3.83 0.98
C PHE A 65 10.76 4.75 0.36
N ASP A 66 10.32 5.67 -0.52
CA ASP A 66 11.15 6.63 -1.26
C ASP A 66 11.68 7.82 -0.45
N ASN A 67 11.18 8.04 0.76
CA ASN A 67 11.54 9.18 1.63
C ASN A 67 11.29 8.77 3.10
N PRO A 68 12.25 8.97 4.03
CA PRO A 68 12.08 8.61 5.45
C PRO A 68 10.76 9.04 6.09
N GLY A 69 10.27 10.26 5.80
CA GLY A 69 8.98 10.72 6.32
C GLY A 69 7.79 9.90 5.81
N LYS A 70 7.84 9.48 4.54
CA LYS A 70 6.84 8.61 3.92
C LYS A 70 7.01 7.17 4.38
N SER A 71 8.24 6.66 4.54
CA SER A 71 8.53 5.34 5.11
C SER A 71 7.90 5.16 6.50
N LEU A 72 7.98 6.19 7.36
CA LEU A 72 7.34 6.18 8.68
C LEU A 72 5.80 6.07 8.61
N TYR A 73 5.19 6.82 7.68
CA TYR A 73 3.76 6.71 7.39
C TYR A 73 3.37 5.33 6.84
N THR A 74 4.12 4.81 5.86
CA THR A 74 3.83 3.54 5.18
C THR A 74 3.96 2.35 6.15
N THR A 75 4.99 2.32 7.00
CA THR A 75 5.15 1.30 8.05
C THR A 75 3.97 1.32 9.02
N MET A 76 3.60 2.49 9.55
CA MET A 76 2.47 2.62 10.47
C MET A 76 1.15 2.16 9.80
N ARG A 77 0.91 2.57 8.55
CA ARG A 77 -0.25 2.18 7.75
C ARG A 77 -0.34 0.66 7.58
N GLU A 78 0.70 0.02 7.08
CA GLU A 78 0.70 -1.42 6.79
C GLU A 78 0.57 -2.25 8.07
N LEU A 79 1.08 -1.78 9.22
CA LEU A 79 0.84 -2.44 10.50
C LEU A 79 -0.63 -2.31 10.94
N VAL A 80 -1.22 -1.10 10.90
CA VAL A 80 -2.64 -0.87 11.23
C VAL A 80 -3.59 -1.67 10.32
N GLU A 81 -3.33 -1.73 9.00
CA GLU A 81 -4.15 -2.47 8.05
C GLU A 81 -4.13 -3.99 8.33
N ASN A 82 -2.99 -4.55 8.74
CA ASN A 82 -2.88 -5.96 9.06
C ASN A 82 -3.43 -6.31 10.45
N ALA A 83 -3.32 -5.41 11.43
CA ALA A 83 -3.98 -5.54 12.73
C ALA A 83 -5.52 -5.56 12.60
N LEU A 84 -6.08 -4.65 11.79
CA LEU A 84 -7.52 -4.64 11.49
C LEU A 84 -7.96 -5.91 10.75
N ASP A 85 -7.25 -6.33 9.70
CA ASP A 85 -7.53 -7.59 9.01
C ASP A 85 -7.40 -8.82 9.95
N SER A 86 -6.53 -8.76 10.97
CA SER A 86 -6.31 -9.84 11.95
C SER A 86 -7.51 -10.01 12.89
N ALA A 87 -7.94 -8.95 13.57
CA ALA A 87 -9.07 -8.98 14.51
C ALA A 87 -10.42 -9.21 13.81
N GLU A 88 -10.67 -8.54 12.68
CA GLU A 88 -11.89 -8.76 11.90
C GLU A 88 -12.00 -10.20 11.36
N SER A 89 -10.88 -10.88 11.08
CA SER A 89 -10.92 -12.26 10.57
C SER A 89 -11.44 -13.29 11.58
N ILE A 90 -11.47 -12.96 12.88
CA ILE A 90 -12.09 -13.75 13.95
C ILE A 90 -13.38 -13.11 14.47
N SER A 91 -13.92 -12.10 13.77
CA SER A 91 -15.08 -11.28 14.19
C SER A 91 -14.90 -10.59 15.55
N GLU A 92 -13.66 -10.34 15.99
CA GLU A 92 -13.39 -9.69 17.27
C GLU A 92 -13.20 -8.17 17.10
N LEU A 93 -13.86 -7.39 17.95
CA LEU A 93 -13.86 -5.93 17.86
C LEU A 93 -12.44 -5.38 18.07
N PRO A 94 -11.82 -4.73 17.06
CA PRO A 94 -10.41 -4.37 17.14
C PRO A 94 -10.13 -3.37 18.27
N ASP A 95 -9.08 -3.64 19.04
CA ASP A 95 -8.41 -2.70 19.92
C ASP A 95 -6.92 -2.68 19.55
N ILE A 96 -6.46 -1.56 19.01
CA ILE A 96 -5.16 -1.46 18.33
C ILE A 96 -4.34 -0.32 18.94
N GLU A 97 -3.18 -0.66 19.48
CA GLU A 97 -2.24 0.31 20.03
C GLU A 97 -1.06 0.54 19.07
N ILE A 98 -0.82 1.81 18.73
CA ILE A 98 0.25 2.26 17.85
C ILE A 98 1.14 3.21 18.64
N THR A 99 2.39 2.82 18.89
CA THR A 99 3.41 3.68 19.53
C THR A 99 4.53 3.99 18.54
N ILE A 100 4.85 5.28 18.36
CA ILE A 100 6.02 5.77 17.63
C ILE A 100 6.95 6.46 18.63
N GLU A 101 8.09 5.87 18.94
CA GLU A 101 9.12 6.45 19.81
C GLU A 101 10.27 7.04 18.96
N GLU A 102 10.63 8.29 19.22
CA GLU A 102 11.80 8.99 18.68
C GLU A 102 13.08 8.50 19.38
N ILE A 103 14.04 7.98 18.61
CA ILE A 103 15.30 7.43 19.10
C ILE A 103 16.42 8.41 18.79
N THR A 104 17.09 8.91 19.84
CA THR A 104 18.26 9.77 19.69
C THR A 104 19.47 9.00 19.13
N LYS A 105 20.34 9.71 18.41
CA LYS A 105 21.50 9.13 17.71
C LYS A 105 22.41 8.29 18.59
N SER A 106 22.68 8.72 19.83
CA SER A 106 23.51 7.96 20.78
C SER A 106 22.82 6.67 21.26
N LYS A 107 21.51 6.71 21.54
CA LYS A 107 20.71 5.49 21.79
C LYS A 107 20.72 4.55 20.59
N PHE A 108 20.61 5.08 19.37
CA PHE A 108 20.70 4.30 18.15
C PHE A 108 22.06 3.62 17.99
N ASN A 109 23.15 4.39 18.08
CA ASN A 109 24.53 3.88 18.01
C ASN A 109 24.78 2.79 19.05
N THR A 110 24.31 2.99 20.29
CA THR A 110 24.37 1.98 21.36
C THR A 110 23.66 0.67 20.97
N MET A 111 22.46 0.73 20.36
CA MET A 111 21.73 -0.48 19.93
C MET A 111 22.41 -1.23 18.78
N ILE A 112 23.21 -0.57 17.95
CA ILE A 112 24.01 -1.22 16.89
C ILE A 112 25.46 -1.53 17.33
N GLY A 113 25.77 -1.38 18.62
CA GLY A 113 27.10 -1.68 19.18
C GLY A 113 28.21 -0.70 18.82
N LEU A 114 27.86 0.50 18.34
CA LEU A 114 28.81 1.57 18.05
C LEU A 114 28.98 2.51 19.25
N VAL A 115 30.23 2.85 19.55
CA VAL A 115 30.59 3.91 20.49
C VAL A 115 30.66 5.24 19.73
N ASP A 116 30.04 6.29 20.26
CA ASP A 116 30.16 7.64 19.72
C ASP A 116 31.64 8.10 19.72
N ARG A 117 32.09 8.66 18.60
CA ARG A 117 33.47 9.15 18.42
C ARG A 117 33.47 10.57 17.90
N GLU A 118 34.43 11.36 18.35
CA GLU A 118 34.68 12.71 17.85
C GLU A 118 35.21 12.68 16.41
N ARG A 119 35.01 13.78 15.67
CA ARG A 119 35.47 13.93 14.30
C ARG A 119 36.96 14.29 14.30
N VAL A 120 37.81 13.37 13.84
CA VAL A 120 39.28 13.57 13.79
C VAL A 120 39.70 14.49 12.64
N ASP A 121 39.03 14.38 11.49
CA ASP A 121 39.18 15.28 10.34
C ASP A 121 37.82 15.88 10.00
N GLU A 122 37.62 17.16 10.34
CA GLU A 122 36.36 17.86 10.03
C GLU A 122 36.14 18.03 8.53
N ALA A 123 37.22 18.10 7.72
CA ALA A 123 37.12 18.38 6.28
C ALA A 123 36.56 17.21 5.45
N LEU A 124 36.43 16.02 6.06
CA LEU A 124 35.81 14.84 5.46
C LEU A 124 34.27 14.93 5.39
N TYR A 125 33.63 15.90 6.05
CA TYR A 125 32.18 15.97 6.22
C TYR A 125 31.53 17.10 5.40
N ASP A 126 30.34 16.86 4.82
CA ASP A 126 29.63 17.82 3.95
C ASP A 126 29.16 19.12 4.65
N ASP A 127 29.17 19.14 5.98
CA ASP A 127 28.87 20.30 6.84
C ASP A 127 30.14 21.07 7.26
N PHE A 128 31.32 20.69 6.79
CA PHE A 128 32.57 21.43 6.99
C PHE A 128 32.48 22.84 6.42
N GLU A 129 32.66 23.82 7.31
CA GLU A 129 32.65 25.24 6.97
C GLU A 129 34.00 25.86 7.34
N SER A 130 34.85 26.12 6.34
CA SER A 130 36.15 26.76 6.56
C SER A 130 35.99 28.11 7.28
N SER A 131 36.98 28.52 8.08
CA SER A 131 36.94 29.75 8.90
C SER A 131 36.37 30.96 8.14
N LYS A 132 36.91 31.22 6.94
CA LYS A 132 36.50 32.30 6.03
C LYS A 132 35.05 32.17 5.51
N ALA A 133 34.49 30.96 5.42
CA ALA A 133 33.09 30.74 5.12
C ALA A 133 32.21 30.96 6.36
N ARG A 134 32.63 30.44 7.52
CA ARG A 134 31.94 30.55 8.81
C ARG A 134 31.82 31.99 9.29
N GLU A 135 32.90 32.77 9.20
CA GLU A 135 32.89 34.23 9.41
C GLU A 135 31.90 34.93 8.49
N LYS A 136 31.92 34.61 7.19
CA LYS A 136 31.03 35.21 6.18
C LYS A 136 29.56 34.86 6.40
N ARG A 137 29.27 33.66 6.92
CA ARG A 137 27.92 33.25 7.31
C ARG A 137 27.47 33.95 8.59
N LEU A 138 28.28 33.92 9.65
CA LEU A 138 27.97 34.58 10.93
C LEU A 138 27.79 36.10 10.75
N ALA A 139 28.63 36.77 9.97
CA ALA A 139 28.48 38.19 9.65
C ALA A 139 27.20 38.50 8.85
N LYS A 140 26.72 37.55 8.03
CA LYS A 140 25.45 37.66 7.30
C LYS A 140 24.25 37.43 8.22
N GLU A 141 24.33 36.45 9.12
CA GLU A 141 23.31 36.16 10.14
C GLU A 141 23.17 37.34 11.12
N ALA A 142 24.29 37.89 11.62
CA ALA A 142 24.31 39.06 12.50
C ALA A 142 23.69 40.31 11.84
N ARG A 143 24.12 40.67 10.61
CA ARG A 143 23.52 41.80 9.86
C ARG A 143 22.02 41.59 9.61
N PHE A 144 21.59 40.34 9.41
CA PHE A 144 20.18 40.01 9.21
C PHE A 144 19.37 40.10 10.52
N GLN A 145 19.91 39.65 11.65
CA GLN A 145 19.32 39.85 12.98
C GLN A 145 19.23 41.33 13.36
N GLU A 146 20.28 42.12 13.12
CA GLU A 146 20.29 43.57 13.32
C GLU A 146 19.22 44.27 12.46
N THR A 147 19.09 43.83 11.20
CA THR A 147 18.02 44.29 10.28
C THR A 147 16.64 43.89 10.78
N GLN A 148 16.47 42.70 11.38
CA GLN A 148 15.21 42.31 12.00
C GLN A 148 14.88 43.16 13.23
N ALA A 149 15.84 43.36 14.15
CA ALA A 149 15.65 44.17 15.35
C ALA A 149 15.19 45.60 14.97
N LYS A 150 15.85 46.21 13.97
CA LYS A 150 15.47 47.51 13.41
C LYS A 150 14.08 47.51 12.77
N ASN A 151 13.69 46.45 12.05
CA ASN A 151 12.32 46.34 11.48
C ASN A 151 11.23 46.12 12.55
N SER A 152 11.55 45.35 13.60
CA SER A 152 10.64 45.09 14.73
C SER A 152 10.38 46.37 15.55
N ALA A 153 11.43 47.14 15.84
CA ALA A 153 11.32 48.47 16.46
C ALA A 153 10.53 49.49 15.60
N LEU A 154 10.46 49.27 14.28
CA LEU A 154 9.68 50.07 13.33
C LEU A 154 8.29 49.49 13.03
N GLY A 155 7.81 48.50 13.80
CA GLY A 155 6.47 47.92 13.68
C GLY A 155 6.19 47.17 12.36
N LYS A 156 7.23 46.87 11.57
CA LYS A 156 7.08 46.18 10.27
C LYS A 156 7.04 44.67 10.49
N LYS A 157 6.25 43.96 9.67
CA LYS A 157 6.17 42.49 9.72
C LYS A 157 7.55 41.86 9.62
N VAL A 158 7.92 41.14 10.68
CA VAL A 158 9.12 40.29 10.73
C VAL A 158 9.06 39.27 9.59
N LYS A 159 10.18 39.10 8.88
CA LYS A 159 10.37 38.00 7.93
C LYS A 159 11.12 36.89 8.62
N ASP A 160 10.70 35.64 8.44
CA ASP A 160 11.39 34.48 9.00
C ASP A 160 12.88 34.46 8.61
N THR A 161 13.72 33.97 9.52
CA THR A 161 15.14 33.76 9.25
C THR A 161 15.29 32.74 8.12
N PRO A 162 16.01 33.08 7.03
CA PRO A 162 16.24 32.13 5.95
C PRO A 162 17.11 31.00 6.51
N ALA A 163 16.48 29.84 6.77
CA ALA A 163 17.13 28.69 7.39
C ALA A 163 18.45 28.37 6.68
N ALA A 164 19.50 28.14 7.47
CA ALA A 164 20.83 27.85 6.96
C ALA A 164 20.79 26.58 6.10
N ARG A 165 20.84 26.76 4.77
CA ARG A 165 21.01 25.67 3.81
C ARG A 165 22.45 25.18 3.85
N GLY A 166 22.80 24.47 4.93
CA GLY A 166 23.96 23.58 4.95
C GLY A 166 23.84 22.60 3.78
N LYS A 167 24.96 22.29 3.14
CA LYS A 167 24.99 21.42 1.95
C LYS A 167 24.99 19.92 2.28
N GLY A 168 25.17 19.55 3.54
CA GLY A 168 25.15 18.16 3.97
C GLY A 168 23.78 17.50 3.90
N ARG A 169 23.81 16.16 3.85
CA ARG A 169 22.65 15.33 4.19
C ARG A 169 22.23 15.67 5.63
N GLY A 170 20.96 16.02 5.82
CA GLY A 170 20.41 16.27 7.15
C GLY A 170 20.53 15.03 8.06
N GLU A 171 20.70 15.24 9.36
CA GLU A 171 20.96 14.17 10.31
C GLU A 171 19.80 13.15 10.37
N ALA A 172 20.14 11.87 10.21
CA ALA A 172 19.18 10.78 10.19
C ALA A 172 18.48 10.65 11.56
N SER A 173 17.14 10.62 11.53
CA SER A 173 16.30 10.48 12.71
C SER A 173 15.67 9.09 12.73
N PHE A 174 15.82 8.36 13.83
CA PHE A 174 15.38 6.97 13.95
C PHE A 174 14.12 6.86 14.80
N PHE A 175 13.21 5.96 14.43
CA PHE A 175 11.93 5.78 15.11
C PHE A 175 11.61 4.30 15.33
N ARG A 176 11.26 3.93 16.56
CA ARG A 176 10.70 2.61 16.91
C ARG A 176 9.19 2.68 16.71
N VAL A 177 8.68 1.97 15.70
CA VAL A 177 7.24 1.81 15.47
C VAL A 177 6.83 0.47 16.08
N THR A 178 5.93 0.52 17.07
CA THR A 178 5.30 -0.66 17.68
C THR A 178 3.81 -0.64 17.38
N CYS A 179 3.28 -1.77 16.92
CA CYS A 179 1.85 -2.01 16.71
C CYS A 179 1.42 -3.24 17.49
N LYS A 180 0.42 -3.11 18.36
CA LYS A 180 -0.17 -4.22 19.13
C LYS A 180 -1.67 -4.34 18.81
N ASP A 181 -2.16 -5.57 18.67
CA ASP A 181 -3.57 -5.89 18.44
C ASP A 181 -4.09 -7.02 19.35
N ASN A 182 -5.42 -7.15 19.40
CA ASN A 182 -6.15 -8.27 20.01
C ASN A 182 -6.58 -9.32 18.96
N GLY A 183 -5.85 -9.44 17.86
CA GLY A 183 -6.26 -10.24 16.71
C GLY A 183 -6.14 -11.75 16.91
N ARG A 184 -6.19 -12.47 15.79
CA ARG A 184 -6.14 -13.95 15.75
C ARG A 184 -4.79 -14.57 16.16
N GLY A 185 -3.74 -13.76 16.21
CA GLY A 185 -2.36 -14.19 16.32
C GLY A 185 -1.79 -14.88 15.06
N MET A 186 -0.65 -15.54 15.23
CA MET A 186 0.10 -16.23 14.18
C MET A 186 0.69 -17.55 14.74
N PRO A 187 0.69 -18.66 13.97
CA PRO A 187 1.31 -19.92 14.41
C PRO A 187 2.82 -19.78 14.58
N HIS A 188 3.38 -20.45 15.58
CA HIS A 188 4.81 -20.40 15.94
C HIS A 188 5.72 -20.63 14.71
N GLU A 189 5.59 -21.80 14.06
CA GLU A 189 6.43 -22.21 12.93
C GLU A 189 6.29 -21.30 11.68
N ASP A 190 5.14 -20.63 11.53
CA ASP A 190 4.84 -19.79 10.38
C ASP A 190 5.47 -18.40 10.47
N ILE A 191 5.65 -17.85 11.68
CA ILE A 191 6.11 -16.45 11.88
C ILE A 191 7.36 -16.11 11.07
N PRO A 192 8.45 -16.91 11.08
CA PRO A 192 9.63 -16.61 10.27
C PRO A 192 9.32 -16.48 8.77
N ASN A 193 8.49 -17.38 8.21
CA ASN A 193 8.12 -17.36 6.80
C ASN A 193 7.08 -16.27 6.48
N MET A 194 6.25 -15.87 7.44
CA MET A 194 5.25 -14.81 7.31
C MET A 194 5.86 -13.41 7.20
N PHE A 195 7.08 -13.18 7.69
CA PHE A 195 7.79 -11.90 7.59
C PHE A 195 9.06 -11.96 6.70
N GLY A 196 9.94 -12.94 6.90
CA GLY A 196 11.26 -12.98 6.24
C GLY A 196 11.30 -13.55 4.82
N ARG A 197 10.16 -13.89 4.19
CA ARG A 197 10.09 -14.36 2.79
C ARG A 197 9.16 -13.49 1.94
N VAL A 198 9.71 -12.63 1.11
CA VAL A 198 8.96 -11.72 0.23
C VAL A 198 8.10 -12.51 -0.77
N LEU A 199 6.89 -12.00 -1.01
CA LEU A 199 5.77 -12.64 -1.74
C LEU A 199 5.14 -13.88 -1.04
N SER A 200 5.51 -14.21 0.20
CA SER A 200 4.67 -15.08 1.05
C SER A 200 3.45 -14.34 1.61
N GLY A 201 2.35 -15.06 1.87
CA GLY A 201 1.22 -14.52 2.61
C GLY A 201 0.08 -15.51 2.81
N THR A 202 -0.85 -15.19 3.72
CA THR A 202 -2.05 -16.00 4.02
C THR A 202 -3.31 -15.51 3.27
N LYS A 203 -3.16 -14.47 2.43
CA LYS A 203 -4.24 -13.75 1.75
C LYS A 203 -4.44 -14.19 0.29
N TYR A 204 -4.16 -15.47 -0.03
CA TYR A 204 -4.51 -16.05 -1.32
C TYR A 204 -6.04 -16.20 -1.51
N GLY A 205 -6.46 -16.44 -2.75
CA GLY A 205 -7.86 -16.50 -3.19
C GLY A 205 -8.46 -15.14 -3.58
N LEU A 206 -9.62 -15.14 -4.27
CA LEU A 206 -10.35 -13.91 -4.62
C LEU A 206 -11.32 -13.52 -3.51
N ARG A 207 -10.97 -12.47 -2.76
CA ARG A 207 -11.81 -11.85 -1.72
C ARG A 207 -11.45 -10.37 -1.58
N GLN A 208 -12.30 -9.61 -0.92
CA GLN A 208 -11.91 -8.28 -0.45
C GLN A 208 -10.81 -8.41 0.62
N THR A 209 -9.78 -7.58 0.50
CA THR A 209 -8.69 -7.41 1.48
C THR A 209 -8.28 -5.96 1.52
N ARG A 210 -7.70 -5.49 2.64
CA ARG A 210 -6.94 -4.24 2.67
C ARG A 210 -5.63 -4.41 1.88
N GLY A 211 -4.66 -5.14 2.44
CA GLY A 211 -3.39 -5.47 1.79
C GLY A 211 -3.41 -6.78 0.98
N LYS A 212 -3.37 -6.70 -0.36
CA LYS A 212 -3.45 -7.88 -1.26
C LYS A 212 -2.17 -8.74 -1.39
N PHE A 213 -0.97 -8.14 -1.30
CA PHE A 213 0.29 -8.82 -1.69
C PHE A 213 1.09 -9.45 -0.54
N GLY A 214 0.68 -9.27 0.73
CA GLY A 214 1.47 -9.71 1.89
C GLY A 214 2.82 -9.00 2.07
N LEU A 215 3.06 -7.91 1.34
CA LEU A 215 4.34 -7.20 1.27
C LEU A 215 4.59 -6.20 2.40
N GLY A 216 3.57 -5.52 2.92
CA GLY A 216 3.71 -4.34 3.79
C GLY A 216 4.73 -4.46 4.93
N ALA A 217 4.46 -5.37 5.88
CA ALA A 217 5.37 -5.62 7.00
C ALA A 217 6.76 -6.13 6.55
N LYS A 218 6.85 -6.81 5.39
CA LYS A 218 8.13 -7.25 4.80
C LYS A 218 8.92 -6.08 4.23
N MET A 219 8.25 -5.08 3.68
CA MET A 219 8.88 -3.84 3.23
C MET A 219 9.36 -2.99 4.40
N ALA A 220 8.61 -2.94 5.50
CA ALA A 220 9.09 -2.33 6.75
C ALA A 220 10.33 -3.05 7.30
N LEU A 221 10.36 -4.40 7.25
CA LEU A 221 11.54 -5.20 7.61
C LEU A 221 12.75 -4.92 6.70
N ILE A 222 12.57 -4.91 5.37
CA ILE A 222 13.65 -4.58 4.42
C ILE A 222 14.14 -3.16 4.67
N TRP A 223 13.26 -2.19 4.89
CA TRP A 223 13.64 -0.81 5.20
C TRP A 223 14.40 -0.70 6.53
N SER A 224 13.99 -1.43 7.58
CA SER A 224 14.77 -1.59 8.82
C SER A 224 16.17 -2.10 8.50
N LYS A 225 16.28 -3.26 7.84
CA LYS A 225 17.57 -3.89 7.55
C LYS A 225 18.48 -3.02 6.66
N MET A 226 17.93 -2.19 5.78
CA MET A 226 18.68 -1.27 4.93
C MET A 226 19.03 0.08 5.56
N SER A 227 18.24 0.60 6.51
CA SER A 227 18.44 1.94 7.09
C SER A 227 19.01 1.92 8.51
N THR A 228 18.75 0.86 9.27
CA THR A 228 19.19 0.71 10.67
C THR A 228 20.03 -0.55 10.90
N GLY A 229 19.96 -1.53 10.00
CA GLY A 229 20.64 -2.83 10.14
C GLY A 229 20.01 -3.76 11.19
N LEU A 230 19.09 -3.24 12.01
CA LEU A 230 18.46 -3.92 13.13
C LEU A 230 17.35 -4.90 12.68
N PRO A 231 17.17 -6.03 13.40
CA PRO A 231 16.06 -6.95 13.20
C PRO A 231 14.73 -6.37 13.68
N ILE A 232 13.63 -7.06 13.34
CA ILE A 232 12.31 -6.81 13.93
C ILE A 232 12.06 -7.74 15.11
N ASP A 233 11.31 -7.25 16.10
CA ASP A 233 10.78 -8.04 17.20
C ASP A 233 9.28 -8.29 16.96
N ILE A 234 8.87 -9.55 17.08
CA ILE A 234 7.49 -10.01 16.92
C ILE A 234 7.12 -10.80 18.17
N LYS A 235 6.00 -10.44 18.81
CA LYS A 235 5.28 -11.32 19.74
C LYS A 235 3.98 -11.74 19.10
N SER A 236 3.56 -12.98 19.30
CA SER A 236 2.20 -13.39 18.96
C SER A 236 1.74 -14.59 19.77
N SER A 237 0.45 -14.60 20.10
CA SER A 237 -0.23 -15.76 20.68
C SER A 237 -1.61 -15.89 20.02
N MET A 238 -2.04 -17.12 19.78
CA MET A 238 -3.37 -17.43 19.24
C MET A 238 -4.34 -17.73 20.37
N LYS A 239 -5.63 -17.47 20.16
CA LYS A 239 -6.67 -17.66 21.18
C LYS A 239 -6.68 -19.11 21.69
N GLY A 240 -6.44 -19.29 22.99
CA GLY A 240 -6.30 -20.60 23.64
C GLY A 240 -4.87 -21.13 23.77
N GLN A 241 -3.82 -20.37 23.40
CA GLN A 241 -2.43 -20.72 23.69
C GLN A 241 -1.99 -20.21 25.07
N ASP A 242 -1.40 -21.12 25.83
CA ASP A 242 -0.70 -20.92 27.11
C ASP A 242 0.69 -20.27 26.95
N TYR A 243 1.14 -20.07 25.70
CA TYR A 243 2.41 -19.41 25.38
C TYR A 243 2.25 -18.21 24.43
N ILE A 244 3.18 -17.26 24.57
CA ILE A 244 3.48 -16.20 23.60
C ILE A 244 4.72 -16.64 22.82
N THR A 245 4.64 -16.69 21.49
CA THR A 245 5.83 -16.80 20.65
C THR A 245 6.56 -15.46 20.66
N PHE A 246 7.85 -15.46 20.99
CA PHE A 246 8.75 -14.35 20.68
C PHE A 246 9.65 -14.73 19.51
N CYS A 247 9.71 -13.88 18.49
CA CYS A 247 10.61 -14.04 17.36
C CYS A 247 11.35 -12.72 17.07
N ARG A 248 12.68 -12.78 17.04
CA ARG A 248 13.56 -11.72 16.53
C ARG A 248 14.19 -12.20 15.23
N LEU A 249 13.93 -11.50 14.13
CA LEU A 249 14.42 -11.90 12.80
C LEU A 249 14.83 -10.70 11.94
N ASP A 250 15.71 -10.96 10.98
CA ASP A 250 15.79 -10.17 9.75
C ASP A 250 15.68 -11.06 8.50
N ILE A 251 16.17 -10.58 7.35
CA ILE A 251 15.98 -11.20 6.05
C ILE A 251 17.30 -11.22 5.27
N ASP A 252 17.65 -12.39 4.73
CA ASP A 252 18.65 -12.49 3.68
C ASP A 252 18.04 -11.97 2.38
N ILE A 253 18.37 -10.72 2.04
CA ILE A 253 17.83 -10.01 0.87
C ILE A 253 18.19 -10.73 -0.44
N HIS A 254 19.34 -11.41 -0.53
CA HIS A 254 19.77 -12.10 -1.76
C HIS A 254 19.13 -13.49 -1.91
N LYS A 255 18.92 -14.22 -0.80
CA LYS A 255 18.28 -15.55 -0.82
C LYS A 255 16.76 -15.52 -0.66
N ASN A 256 16.17 -14.39 -0.24
CA ASN A 256 14.75 -14.25 0.09
C ASN A 256 14.26 -15.24 1.17
N VAL A 257 15.03 -15.37 2.25
CA VAL A 257 14.70 -16.25 3.39
C VAL A 257 14.82 -15.50 4.73
N PRO A 258 14.02 -15.88 5.75
CA PRO A 258 14.21 -15.37 7.11
C PRO A 258 15.60 -15.73 7.64
N HIS A 259 16.20 -14.79 8.33
CA HIS A 259 17.40 -14.98 9.13
C HIS A 259 17.02 -14.74 10.59
N ILE A 260 16.90 -15.83 11.34
CA ILE A 260 16.31 -15.86 12.69
C ILE A 260 17.43 -15.64 13.71
N HIS A 261 17.28 -14.65 14.59
CA HIS A 261 18.21 -14.39 15.70
C HIS A 261 17.73 -15.03 17.00
N LEU A 262 16.42 -15.05 17.23
CA LEU A 262 15.79 -15.75 18.35
C LEU A 262 14.38 -16.20 17.95
N HIS A 263 13.99 -17.41 18.32
CA HIS A 263 12.63 -17.90 18.16
C HIS A 263 12.30 -18.87 19.29
N GLU A 264 11.35 -18.49 20.14
CA GLU A 264 11.08 -19.18 21.41
C GLU A 264 9.62 -19.01 21.85
N LYS A 265 9.21 -19.85 22.81
CA LYS A 265 7.90 -19.77 23.48
C LYS A 265 8.13 -19.27 24.91
N ARG A 266 7.36 -18.27 25.33
CA ARG A 266 7.34 -17.70 26.68
C ARG A 266 5.96 -17.91 27.28
N GLU A 267 5.82 -17.94 28.60
CA GLU A 267 4.53 -18.10 29.29
C GLU A 267 3.53 -17.00 28.93
N ASN A 268 2.24 -17.34 28.85
CA ASN A 268 1.13 -16.41 28.58
C ASN A 268 0.22 -16.25 29.81
N ASN A 269 0.80 -15.80 30.93
CA ASN A 269 0.12 -15.71 32.22
C ASN A 269 -1.05 -14.70 32.21
N ASP A 270 -1.07 -13.74 31.29
CA ASP A 270 -2.18 -12.80 31.05
C ASP A 270 -3.28 -13.35 30.11
N HIS A 271 -3.10 -14.55 29.54
CA HIS A 271 -3.93 -15.15 28.49
C HIS A 271 -4.18 -14.24 27.26
N TRP A 272 -3.23 -13.36 26.95
CA TRP A 272 -3.33 -12.44 25.81
C TRP A 272 -3.27 -13.19 24.46
N HIS A 273 -4.02 -12.72 23.47
CA HIS A 273 -3.91 -13.16 22.08
C HIS A 273 -3.86 -11.97 21.12
N GLY A 274 -3.24 -12.17 19.95
CA GLY A 274 -2.99 -11.14 18.95
C GLY A 274 -1.55 -11.12 18.47
N ALA A 275 -1.13 -9.99 17.92
CA ALA A 275 0.24 -9.71 17.53
C ALA A 275 0.75 -8.41 18.16
N GLU A 276 2.05 -8.36 18.47
CA GLU A 276 2.81 -7.14 18.75
C GLU A 276 4.02 -7.14 17.83
N ILE A 277 4.12 -6.16 16.93
CA ILE A 277 5.19 -6.05 15.93
C ILE A 277 5.95 -4.75 16.19
N GLN A 278 7.27 -4.86 16.33
CA GLN A 278 8.16 -3.74 16.60
C GLN A 278 9.29 -3.67 15.56
N VAL A 279 9.48 -2.49 14.97
CA VAL A 279 10.47 -2.23 13.91
C VAL A 279 11.13 -0.87 14.12
N ILE A 280 12.43 -0.76 13.85
CA ILE A 280 13.21 0.47 14.04
C ILE A 280 13.71 0.96 12.68
N ILE A 281 13.23 2.12 12.24
CA ILE A 281 13.45 2.66 10.89
C ILE A 281 14.04 4.08 10.94
N GLU A 282 14.82 4.43 9.92
CA GLU A 282 15.02 5.84 9.58
C GLU A 282 13.69 6.46 9.13
N GLY A 283 13.35 7.62 9.69
CA GLY A 283 12.09 8.30 9.47
C GLY A 283 12.18 9.83 9.57
N ASN A 284 11.04 10.51 9.41
CA ASN A 284 10.94 11.95 9.70
C ASN A 284 9.54 12.30 10.22
N TRP A 285 9.41 12.43 11.53
CA TRP A 285 8.14 12.77 12.20
C TRP A 285 7.61 14.15 11.81
N THR A 286 8.45 15.19 11.85
CA THR A 286 8.03 16.59 11.64
C THR A 286 7.32 16.82 10.31
N THR A 287 7.79 16.21 9.21
CA THR A 287 7.15 16.36 7.88
C THR A 287 5.86 15.56 7.72
N HIS A 288 5.68 14.46 8.46
CA HIS A 288 4.59 13.49 8.24
C HIS A 288 3.60 13.33 9.42
N ARG A 289 3.85 13.94 10.59
CA ARG A 289 2.94 13.98 11.75
C ARG A 289 1.49 14.31 11.36
N SER A 290 1.31 15.36 10.55
CA SER A 290 -0.03 15.75 10.07
C SER A 290 -0.71 14.67 9.22
N ARG A 291 0.06 13.99 8.36
CA ARG A 291 -0.43 12.90 7.48
C ARG A 291 -0.78 11.64 8.28
N ILE A 292 0.05 11.28 9.24
CA ILE A 292 -0.16 10.17 10.20
C ILE A 292 -1.44 10.40 11.02
N LEU A 293 -1.58 11.58 11.65
CA LEU A 293 -2.76 11.91 12.46
C LEU A 293 -4.03 11.99 11.61
N HIS A 294 -3.94 12.49 10.37
CA HIS A 294 -5.07 12.49 9.44
C HIS A 294 -5.47 11.08 9.01
N TYR A 295 -4.52 10.17 8.77
CA TYR A 295 -4.80 8.76 8.48
C TYR A 295 -5.50 8.07 9.64
N MET A 296 -4.99 8.18 10.87
CA MET A 296 -5.61 7.54 12.04
C MET A 296 -7.04 8.04 12.27
N ARG A 297 -7.29 9.35 12.08
CA ARG A 297 -8.65 9.91 12.16
C ARG A 297 -9.55 9.46 11.02
N GLN A 298 -9.07 9.38 9.79
CA GLN A 298 -9.85 8.82 8.68
C GLN A 298 -10.15 7.32 8.88
N MET A 299 -9.21 6.55 9.43
CA MET A 299 -9.45 5.15 9.80
C MET A 299 -10.55 5.07 10.86
N ALA A 300 -10.48 5.90 11.91
CA ALA A 300 -11.49 5.99 12.95
C ALA A 300 -12.89 6.46 12.47
N VAL A 301 -13.00 7.06 11.27
CA VAL A 301 -14.27 7.32 10.55
C VAL A 301 -14.79 6.05 9.87
N ILE A 302 -13.95 5.30 9.13
CA ILE A 302 -14.42 4.13 8.35
C ILE A 302 -14.53 2.85 9.19
N THR A 303 -13.89 2.78 10.36
CA THR A 303 -13.99 1.69 11.34
C THR A 303 -14.45 2.21 12.72
N PRO A 304 -15.71 2.68 12.89
CA PRO A 304 -16.20 3.23 14.17
C PRO A 304 -16.32 2.19 15.31
N TYR A 305 -16.23 0.90 14.98
CA TYR A 305 -16.19 -0.24 15.90
C TYR A 305 -14.77 -0.55 16.41
N ALA A 306 -13.73 -0.08 15.72
CA ALA A 306 -12.36 -0.20 16.21
C ALA A 306 -12.08 0.84 17.29
N GLN A 307 -11.30 0.45 18.30
CA GLN A 307 -10.61 1.37 19.20
C GLN A 307 -9.16 1.51 18.74
N PHE A 308 -8.64 2.74 18.72
CA PHE A 308 -7.22 2.99 18.49
C PHE A 308 -6.63 3.81 19.64
N LEU A 309 -5.46 3.39 20.14
CA LEU A 309 -4.62 4.18 21.03
C LEU A 309 -3.35 4.56 20.27
N PHE A 310 -3.23 5.83 19.88
CA PHE A 310 -2.05 6.35 19.21
C PHE A 310 -1.16 7.10 20.21
N ARG A 311 0.11 6.71 20.31
CA ARG A 311 1.14 7.34 21.15
C ARG A 311 2.34 7.77 20.29
N PHE A 312 2.77 9.01 20.45
CA PHE A 312 4.10 9.47 20.04
C PHE A 312 4.92 9.80 21.30
N LEU A 313 6.13 9.27 21.38
CA LEU A 313 7.06 9.40 22.50
C LEU A 313 8.39 9.99 22.02
N SER A 314 8.98 10.83 22.86
CA SER A 314 10.27 11.52 22.65
C SER A 314 10.91 11.81 24.01
N ASP A 315 12.24 11.94 24.04
CA ASP A 315 12.98 12.31 25.24
C ASP A 315 12.59 13.70 25.78
N ALA A 316 12.11 14.60 24.92
CA ALA A 316 11.45 15.83 25.32
C ALA A 316 9.95 15.57 25.59
N ALA A 317 9.57 15.46 26.87
CA ALA A 317 8.22 15.08 27.29
C ALA A 317 7.10 16.00 26.76
N GLU A 318 7.40 17.27 26.56
CA GLU A 318 6.53 18.29 25.93
C GLU A 318 6.07 17.93 24.49
N LYS A 319 6.84 17.11 23.77
CA LYS A 319 6.51 16.69 22.40
C LYS A 319 5.56 15.49 22.36
N ASN A 320 5.42 14.78 23.49
CA ASN A 320 4.67 13.54 23.60
C ASN A 320 3.19 13.79 23.31
N LEU A 321 2.56 12.83 22.64
CA LEU A 321 1.18 12.94 22.20
C LEU A 321 0.48 11.60 22.38
N THR A 322 -0.58 11.57 23.16
CA THR A 322 -1.49 10.42 23.25
C THR A 322 -2.87 10.83 22.73
N ILE A 323 -3.42 10.05 21.80
CA ILE A 323 -4.77 10.23 21.26
C ILE A 323 -5.48 8.89 21.30
N LYS A 324 -6.64 8.85 21.98
CA LYS A 324 -7.53 7.69 22.00
C LYS A 324 -8.73 7.92 21.09
N PHE A 325 -8.83 7.13 20.03
CA PHE A 325 -10.02 7.04 19.18
C PHE A 325 -10.90 5.89 19.70
N ALA A 326 -11.67 6.13 20.76
CA ALA A 326 -12.57 5.12 21.35
C ALA A 326 -13.64 4.64 20.35
N ARG A 327 -14.09 3.38 20.43
CA ARG A 327 -15.19 2.86 19.58
C ARG A 327 -16.54 3.51 19.93
N ARG A 328 -17.51 3.41 19.02
CA ARG A 328 -18.87 3.99 19.16
C ARG A 328 -20.01 3.04 18.80
N THR A 329 -19.69 1.81 18.45
CA THR A 329 -20.64 0.76 18.04
C THR A 329 -19.93 -0.58 18.10
N ASP A 330 -20.63 -1.61 18.55
CA ASP A 330 -20.14 -2.99 18.56
C ASP A 330 -20.67 -3.79 17.34
N VAL A 331 -21.38 -3.11 16.43
CA VAL A 331 -21.88 -3.66 15.16
C VAL A 331 -20.77 -3.61 14.08
N MET A 332 -19.99 -4.68 14.00
CA MET A 332 -18.98 -4.89 12.95
C MET A 332 -19.64 -5.25 11.59
N PRO A 333 -19.05 -4.85 10.45
CA PRO A 333 -19.33 -5.45 9.15
C PRO A 333 -19.16 -6.98 9.13
N PRO A 334 -19.86 -7.71 8.24
CA PRO A 334 -19.63 -9.13 8.03
C PRO A 334 -18.22 -9.37 7.47
N VAL A 335 -17.62 -10.53 7.80
CA VAL A 335 -16.30 -10.94 7.30
C VAL A 335 -16.35 -11.17 5.78
N PRO A 336 -15.43 -10.62 4.98
CA PRO A 336 -15.45 -10.79 3.52
C PRO A 336 -15.17 -12.24 3.12
N LEU A 337 -16.12 -12.83 2.37
CA LEU A 337 -16.07 -14.23 1.97
C LEU A 337 -15.11 -14.48 0.80
N LEU A 338 -14.54 -15.68 0.74
CA LEU A 338 -13.83 -16.18 -0.43
C LEU A 338 -14.84 -16.45 -1.55
N THR A 339 -14.61 -15.88 -2.72
CA THR A 339 -15.41 -16.14 -3.94
C THR A 339 -14.54 -16.74 -5.04
N LYS A 340 -15.20 -17.30 -6.06
CA LYS A 340 -14.56 -17.80 -7.28
C LYS A 340 -14.52 -16.70 -8.34
N HIS A 341 -13.75 -16.92 -9.40
CA HIS A 341 -13.55 -15.92 -10.43
C HIS A 341 -14.77 -15.81 -11.36
N HIS A 342 -15.09 -14.60 -11.81
CA HIS A 342 -16.04 -14.41 -12.91
C HIS A 342 -15.34 -14.66 -14.25
N PRO A 343 -15.99 -15.28 -15.25
CA PRO A 343 -15.36 -15.61 -16.54
C PRO A 343 -14.78 -14.39 -17.27
N SER A 344 -15.42 -13.23 -17.19
CA SER A 344 -14.92 -12.00 -17.81
C SER A 344 -13.76 -11.33 -17.04
N ALA A 345 -13.41 -11.85 -15.86
CA ALA A 345 -12.35 -11.35 -14.99
C ALA A 345 -11.04 -12.16 -15.04
N VAL A 346 -10.96 -13.23 -15.85
CA VAL A 346 -9.77 -14.12 -15.87
C VAL A 346 -8.90 -13.93 -17.11
N ASP A 347 -7.59 -14.07 -16.89
CA ASP A 347 -6.57 -14.15 -17.94
C ASP A 347 -6.09 -15.61 -18.18
N LEU A 348 -5.28 -15.80 -19.22
CA LEU A 348 -4.72 -17.10 -19.61
C LEU A 348 -3.87 -17.77 -18.53
N LEU A 349 -3.12 -16.99 -17.73
CA LEU A 349 -2.25 -17.50 -16.68
C LEU A 349 -3.07 -17.95 -15.47
N LEU A 350 -4.15 -17.24 -15.16
CA LEU A 350 -5.13 -17.61 -14.14
C LEU A 350 -5.93 -18.85 -14.55
N ILE A 351 -6.41 -18.94 -15.80
CA ILE A 351 -7.05 -20.17 -16.31
C ILE A 351 -6.09 -21.35 -16.19
N LYS A 352 -4.82 -21.19 -16.63
CA LYS A 352 -3.80 -22.25 -16.51
C LYS A 352 -3.52 -22.65 -15.06
N ARG A 353 -3.52 -21.70 -14.11
CA ARG A 353 -3.39 -22.00 -12.68
C ARG A 353 -4.60 -22.77 -12.14
N LEU A 354 -5.81 -22.32 -12.45
CA LEU A 354 -7.04 -23.02 -12.03
C LEU A 354 -7.09 -24.45 -12.59
N ILE A 355 -6.50 -24.70 -13.77
CA ILE A 355 -6.33 -26.04 -14.33
C ILE A 355 -5.33 -26.89 -13.52
N THR A 356 -4.20 -26.33 -13.09
CA THR A 356 -3.26 -27.03 -12.19
C THR A 356 -3.83 -27.28 -10.79
N ASP A 357 -4.65 -26.36 -10.27
CA ASP A 357 -5.15 -26.38 -8.90
C ASP A 357 -6.51 -27.10 -8.74
N THR A 358 -7.24 -27.40 -9.82
CA THR A 358 -8.60 -27.97 -9.74
C THR A 358 -8.62 -29.47 -9.40
N THR A 359 -9.68 -29.87 -8.69
CA THR A 359 -10.05 -31.27 -8.46
C THR A 359 -11.04 -31.82 -9.50
N LYS A 360 -11.40 -31.04 -10.53
CA LYS A 360 -12.42 -31.43 -11.52
C LYS A 360 -11.78 -32.13 -12.72
N PRO A 361 -12.15 -33.40 -13.03
CA PRO A 361 -11.48 -34.17 -14.07
C PRO A 361 -11.81 -33.71 -15.49
N ASN A 362 -13.02 -33.18 -15.74
CA ASN A 362 -13.51 -32.81 -17.07
C ASN A 362 -13.90 -31.33 -17.21
N LEU A 363 -13.84 -30.85 -18.45
CA LEU A 363 -14.09 -29.45 -18.82
C LEU A 363 -15.47 -28.94 -18.37
N LEU A 364 -16.52 -29.75 -18.45
CA LEU A 364 -17.86 -29.35 -18.01
C LEU A 364 -17.89 -29.02 -16.52
N GLN A 365 -17.33 -29.89 -15.69
CA GLN A 365 -17.23 -29.68 -14.24
C GLN A 365 -16.27 -28.55 -13.88
N PHE A 366 -15.18 -28.35 -14.64
CA PHE A 366 -14.29 -27.20 -14.46
C PHE A 366 -15.00 -25.87 -14.70
N LEU A 367 -15.68 -25.72 -15.83
CA LEU A 367 -16.44 -24.52 -16.16
C LEU A 367 -17.58 -24.25 -15.15
N GLN A 368 -18.32 -25.29 -14.76
CA GLN A 368 -19.42 -25.18 -13.79
C GLN A 368 -18.94 -24.87 -12.36
N HIS A 369 -17.75 -25.33 -11.95
CA HIS A 369 -17.34 -25.27 -10.54
C HIS A 369 -16.19 -24.33 -10.22
N GLU A 370 -15.29 -23.95 -11.13
CA GLU A 370 -14.20 -23.01 -10.82
C GLU A 370 -14.51 -21.53 -11.11
N PHE A 371 -15.66 -21.26 -11.72
CA PHE A 371 -16.15 -19.91 -12.01
C PHE A 371 -17.49 -19.65 -11.33
N VAL A 372 -17.81 -18.36 -11.11
CA VAL A 372 -19.18 -17.95 -10.75
C VAL A 372 -20.04 -17.78 -12.00
N ASN A 373 -21.36 -17.91 -11.84
CA ASN A 373 -22.38 -17.64 -12.86
C ASN A 373 -22.29 -18.48 -14.15
N ILE A 374 -21.63 -19.65 -14.10
CA ILE A 374 -21.74 -20.70 -15.12
C ILE A 374 -22.60 -21.84 -14.57
N SER A 375 -23.85 -21.94 -15.03
CA SER A 375 -24.69 -23.12 -14.80
C SER A 375 -24.25 -24.27 -15.74
N LYS A 376 -24.64 -25.51 -15.43
CA LYS A 376 -24.34 -26.68 -16.29
C LYS A 376 -24.76 -26.44 -17.76
N ALA A 377 -26.00 -26.00 -17.98
CA ALA A 377 -26.53 -25.68 -19.31
C ALA A 377 -25.88 -24.44 -19.97
N HIS A 378 -25.17 -23.60 -19.21
CA HIS A 378 -24.32 -22.56 -19.79
C HIS A 378 -22.96 -23.16 -20.20
N ALA A 379 -22.33 -23.98 -19.35
CA ALA A 379 -21.09 -24.67 -19.67
C ALA A 379 -21.21 -25.60 -20.89
N ASP A 380 -22.29 -26.40 -20.99
CA ASP A 380 -22.55 -27.27 -22.15
C ASP A 380 -22.62 -26.45 -23.46
N ARG A 381 -23.29 -25.28 -23.45
CA ARG A 381 -23.34 -24.36 -24.61
C ARG A 381 -21.97 -23.74 -24.92
N LEU A 382 -21.25 -23.26 -23.90
CA LEU A 382 -19.92 -22.68 -24.07
C LEU A 382 -18.94 -23.69 -24.69
N ILE A 383 -19.01 -24.97 -24.31
CA ILE A 383 -18.20 -26.04 -24.89
C ILE A 383 -18.53 -26.24 -26.39
N GLY A 384 -19.81 -26.18 -26.77
CA GLY A 384 -20.22 -26.22 -28.18
C GLY A 384 -19.63 -25.07 -29.00
N GLU A 385 -19.68 -23.85 -28.47
CA GLU A 385 -19.10 -22.66 -29.11
C GLU A 385 -17.55 -22.68 -29.17
N MET A 386 -16.86 -23.47 -28.32
CA MET A 386 -15.41 -23.58 -28.38
C MET A 386 -14.92 -24.28 -29.66
N GLY A 387 -15.67 -25.26 -30.18
CA GLY A 387 -15.37 -25.99 -31.42
C GLY A 387 -15.25 -27.51 -31.24
N PRO A 388 -15.05 -28.29 -32.32
CA PRO A 388 -15.05 -29.76 -32.29
C PRO A 388 -13.92 -30.38 -31.44
N ASP A 389 -12.84 -29.63 -31.19
CA ASP A 389 -11.72 -30.06 -30.32
C ASP A 389 -12.09 -30.09 -28.82
N PHE A 390 -13.34 -29.74 -28.47
CA PHE A 390 -13.83 -29.64 -27.11
C PHE A 390 -15.03 -30.54 -26.87
N SER A 391 -15.07 -31.19 -25.71
CA SER A 391 -16.22 -31.99 -25.28
C SER A 391 -16.45 -31.81 -23.78
N ALA A 392 -17.68 -32.07 -23.32
CA ALA A 392 -18.02 -32.09 -21.90
C ALA A 392 -17.15 -33.07 -21.08
N LYS A 393 -16.57 -34.09 -21.72
CA LYS A 393 -15.72 -35.12 -21.12
C LYS A 393 -14.22 -34.84 -21.25
N THR A 394 -13.80 -33.81 -21.98
CA THR A 394 -12.38 -33.51 -22.22
C THR A 394 -11.63 -33.28 -20.91
N THR A 395 -10.52 -34.01 -20.71
CA THR A 395 -9.74 -33.96 -19.47
C THR A 395 -9.06 -32.61 -19.30
N VAL A 396 -9.29 -31.96 -18.16
CA VAL A 396 -8.86 -30.57 -17.91
C VAL A 396 -7.33 -30.42 -17.99
N ASN A 397 -6.61 -31.39 -17.45
CA ASN A 397 -5.13 -31.41 -17.44
C ASN A 397 -4.49 -31.74 -18.80
N SER A 398 -5.28 -32.07 -19.83
CA SER A 398 -4.79 -32.32 -21.20
C SER A 398 -5.02 -31.15 -22.16
N LEU A 399 -5.58 -30.03 -21.69
CA LEU A 399 -5.89 -28.88 -22.53
C LEU A 399 -4.61 -28.19 -23.05
N THR A 400 -4.52 -28.02 -24.36
CA THR A 400 -3.37 -27.38 -25.02
C THR A 400 -3.39 -25.86 -24.86
N SER A 401 -2.22 -25.22 -25.01
CA SER A 401 -2.12 -23.75 -24.98
C SER A 401 -3.06 -23.04 -25.98
N GLN A 402 -3.31 -23.66 -27.14
CA GLN A 402 -4.27 -23.15 -28.14
C GLN A 402 -5.71 -23.26 -27.63
N GLN A 403 -6.07 -24.38 -27.00
CA GLN A 403 -7.39 -24.56 -26.39
C GLN A 403 -7.62 -23.56 -25.24
N LEU A 404 -6.60 -23.25 -24.42
CA LEU A 404 -6.70 -22.21 -23.39
C LEU A 404 -6.95 -20.82 -23.98
N VAL A 405 -6.30 -20.51 -25.11
CA VAL A 405 -6.55 -19.25 -25.85
C VAL A 405 -7.99 -19.19 -26.38
N ARG A 406 -8.53 -20.30 -26.91
CA ARG A 406 -9.91 -20.37 -27.38
C ARG A 406 -10.94 -20.18 -26.25
N ILE A 407 -10.72 -20.80 -25.08
CA ILE A 407 -11.56 -20.61 -23.87
C ILE A 407 -11.59 -19.12 -23.47
N HIS A 408 -10.42 -18.49 -23.36
CA HIS A 408 -10.29 -17.08 -22.98
C HIS A 408 -10.86 -16.12 -24.03
N GLN A 409 -10.72 -16.40 -25.33
CA GLN A 409 -11.39 -15.64 -26.39
C GLN A 409 -12.92 -15.68 -26.22
N LEU A 410 -13.49 -16.87 -26.01
CA LEU A 410 -14.93 -17.02 -25.80
C LEU A 410 -15.40 -16.32 -24.51
N PHE A 411 -14.64 -16.40 -23.42
CA PHE A 411 -14.96 -15.68 -22.16
C PHE A 411 -15.00 -14.15 -22.30
N ARG A 412 -14.33 -13.58 -23.32
CA ARG A 412 -14.38 -12.15 -23.64
C ARG A 412 -15.47 -11.76 -24.65
N GLN A 413 -16.14 -12.75 -25.26
CA GLN A 413 -17.19 -12.55 -26.27
C GLN A 413 -18.58 -12.96 -25.75
N ALA A 414 -18.66 -14.00 -24.92
CA ALA A 414 -19.88 -14.48 -24.32
C ALA A 414 -20.38 -13.54 -23.21
N LYS A 415 -21.71 -13.41 -23.10
CA LYS A 415 -22.36 -12.70 -22.00
C LYS A 415 -22.52 -13.63 -20.79
N PHE A 416 -22.11 -13.15 -19.63
CA PHE A 416 -22.35 -13.80 -18.33
C PHE A 416 -23.21 -12.89 -17.46
N ASP A 417 -23.90 -13.47 -16.49
CA ASP A 417 -24.65 -12.70 -15.48
C ASP A 417 -23.69 -12.04 -14.48
N ASP A 418 -24.16 -10.98 -13.82
CA ASP A 418 -23.35 -10.18 -12.90
C ASP A 418 -23.01 -10.94 -11.60
N PRO A 419 -21.73 -10.95 -11.14
CA PRO A 419 -21.35 -11.59 -9.88
C PRO A 419 -21.98 -10.91 -8.66
N SER A 420 -22.44 -11.73 -7.71
CA SER A 420 -23.05 -11.23 -6.47
C SER A 420 -22.06 -10.44 -5.61
N GLY A 421 -22.55 -9.33 -5.01
CA GLY A 421 -21.81 -8.54 -4.02
C GLY A 421 -21.65 -9.21 -2.65
N ASN A 422 -22.25 -10.39 -2.41
CA ASN A 422 -22.27 -11.04 -1.08
C ASN A 422 -20.88 -11.48 -0.56
N CYS A 423 -19.83 -11.45 -1.39
CA CYS A 423 -18.45 -11.66 -0.95
C CYS A 423 -17.78 -10.40 -0.37
N LEU A 424 -18.46 -9.25 -0.39
CA LEU A 424 -17.93 -7.97 0.04
C LEU A 424 -18.33 -7.64 1.50
N SER A 425 -17.47 -6.84 2.12
CA SER A 425 -17.55 -6.32 3.48
C SER A 425 -17.47 -4.78 3.41
N PRO A 426 -18.56 -4.10 2.98
CA PRO A 426 -18.68 -2.65 3.08
C PRO A 426 -18.73 -2.22 4.55
N ALA A 427 -18.44 -0.96 4.86
CA ALA A 427 -18.56 -0.47 6.24
C ALA A 427 -20.02 -0.53 6.74
N GLY A 428 -20.98 -0.30 5.84
CA GLY A 428 -22.40 -0.15 6.10
C GLY A 428 -22.76 1.31 6.34
N GLU A 429 -23.91 1.73 5.82
CA GLU A 429 -24.37 3.13 5.90
C GLU A 429 -24.40 3.66 7.35
N TYR A 430 -24.87 2.81 8.28
CA TYR A 430 -24.91 3.07 9.71
C TYR A 430 -23.53 3.40 10.29
N ASN A 431 -22.51 2.59 9.99
CA ASN A 431 -21.16 2.77 10.49
C ASN A 431 -20.49 4.00 9.88
N LEU A 432 -20.58 4.19 8.55
CA LEU A 432 -20.06 5.38 7.89
C LEU A 432 -20.67 6.66 8.51
N ARG A 433 -21.99 6.66 8.76
CA ARG A 433 -22.69 7.77 9.42
C ARG A 433 -22.19 8.00 10.84
N LEU A 434 -22.05 6.95 11.65
CA LEU A 434 -21.54 7.05 13.02
C LEU A 434 -20.12 7.59 13.07
N GLY A 435 -19.21 7.11 12.21
CA GLY A 435 -17.83 7.56 12.16
C GLY A 435 -17.70 9.04 11.79
N ILE A 436 -18.49 9.51 10.82
CA ILE A 436 -18.55 10.93 10.44
C ILE A 436 -19.04 11.79 11.63
N ILE A 437 -20.10 11.35 12.34
CA ILE A 437 -20.62 12.06 13.52
C ILE A 437 -19.59 12.08 14.67
N LYS A 438 -18.94 10.94 14.90
CA LYS A 438 -17.93 10.69 15.94
C LYS A 438 -16.71 11.59 15.80
N GLU A 439 -16.08 11.61 14.62
CA GLU A 439 -14.75 12.20 14.46
C GLU A 439 -14.79 13.67 14.02
N LEU A 440 -15.90 14.15 13.46
CA LEU A 440 -16.00 15.49 12.86
C LEU A 440 -17.15 16.35 13.39
N HIS A 441 -18.11 15.78 14.14
CA HIS A 441 -19.22 16.51 14.77
C HIS A 441 -19.96 17.52 13.84
N PRO A 442 -20.41 17.14 12.63
CA PRO A 442 -21.09 18.04 11.71
C PRO A 442 -22.52 18.40 12.16
N ASP A 443 -23.00 19.58 11.71
CA ASP A 443 -24.38 20.04 11.92
C ASP A 443 -25.43 19.14 11.25
N LEU A 444 -25.07 18.60 10.08
CA LEU A 444 -25.91 17.73 9.27
C LEU A 444 -25.05 16.65 8.63
N VAL A 445 -25.62 15.44 8.51
CA VAL A 445 -25.04 14.35 7.72
C VAL A 445 -26.15 13.60 6.98
N ALA A 446 -25.83 13.13 5.78
CA ALA A 446 -26.55 12.10 5.06
C ALA A 446 -25.55 11.05 4.55
N THR A 447 -26.06 9.85 4.33
CA THR A 447 -25.28 8.67 3.95
C THR A 447 -26.12 7.80 3.02
N HIS A 448 -25.46 6.98 2.21
CA HIS A 448 -26.10 6.02 1.32
C HIS A 448 -25.11 4.92 0.93
N ALA A 449 -25.54 3.65 0.94
CA ALA A 449 -24.83 2.55 0.31
C ALA A 449 -25.56 2.14 -0.98
N SER A 450 -24.82 2.01 -2.09
CA SER A 450 -25.37 1.53 -3.36
C SER A 450 -25.73 0.04 -3.28
N SER A 451 -26.58 -0.43 -4.20
CA SER A 451 -26.58 -1.84 -4.58
C SER A 451 -25.19 -2.25 -5.10
N PRO A 452 -24.85 -3.56 -5.10
CA PRO A 452 -23.71 -4.05 -5.86
C PRO A 452 -23.81 -3.66 -7.34
N GLN A 453 -22.66 -3.39 -7.93
CA GLN A 453 -22.44 -3.17 -9.37
C GLN A 453 -21.17 -3.92 -9.78
N VAL A 454 -20.81 -3.92 -11.07
CA VAL A 454 -19.73 -4.75 -11.61
C VAL A 454 -18.84 -3.93 -12.53
N PHE A 455 -17.53 -4.14 -12.45
CA PHE A 455 -16.55 -3.67 -13.43
C PHE A 455 -15.58 -4.82 -13.73
N GLU A 456 -15.23 -5.09 -14.99
CA GLU A 456 -14.31 -6.18 -15.39
C GLU A 456 -14.62 -7.57 -14.73
N GLY A 457 -15.89 -7.91 -14.48
CA GLY A 457 -16.29 -9.14 -13.78
C GLY A 457 -15.97 -9.16 -12.28
N HIS A 458 -15.60 -8.02 -11.67
CA HIS A 458 -15.45 -7.85 -10.23
C HIS A 458 -16.66 -7.10 -9.65
N PRO A 459 -17.35 -7.66 -8.64
CA PRO A 459 -18.41 -6.93 -7.95
C PRO A 459 -17.80 -5.81 -7.10
N PHE A 460 -18.48 -4.66 -7.06
CA PHE A 460 -18.14 -3.52 -6.20
C PHE A 460 -19.38 -2.87 -5.59
N ILE A 461 -19.19 -2.20 -4.45
CA ILE A 461 -20.20 -1.39 -3.76
C ILE A 461 -19.59 0.01 -3.54
N VAL A 462 -20.43 1.04 -3.65
CA VAL A 462 -20.06 2.43 -3.33
C VAL A 462 -20.87 2.92 -2.14
N GLU A 463 -20.17 3.33 -1.09
CA GLU A 463 -20.75 3.93 0.10
C GLU A 463 -20.42 5.42 0.09
N ALA A 464 -21.43 6.28 0.16
CA ALA A 464 -21.26 7.73 0.18
C ALA A 464 -21.75 8.33 1.50
N GLY A 465 -21.11 9.42 1.90
CA GLY A 465 -21.53 10.30 2.96
C GLY A 465 -21.29 11.75 2.57
N VAL A 466 -22.21 12.65 2.94
CA VAL A 466 -22.03 14.09 2.82
C VAL A 466 -22.39 14.74 4.14
N SER A 467 -21.53 15.61 4.65
CA SER A 467 -21.75 16.38 5.87
C SER A 467 -21.61 17.88 5.64
N ILE A 468 -22.29 18.65 6.48
CA ILE A 468 -22.23 20.12 6.51
C ILE A 468 -21.85 20.56 7.91
N GLY A 469 -20.93 21.52 8.02
CA GLY A 469 -20.37 21.97 9.29
C GLY A 469 -19.24 21.08 9.78
N GLY A 470 -19.02 21.10 11.10
CA GLY A 470 -18.06 20.22 11.77
C GLY A 470 -16.74 20.87 12.20
N LYS A 471 -16.08 20.16 13.10
CA LYS A 471 -14.75 20.46 13.64
C LYS A 471 -13.68 20.03 12.63
N ASP A 472 -12.68 20.88 12.44
CA ASP A 472 -11.52 20.68 11.54
C ASP A 472 -11.85 20.54 10.03
N VAL A 473 -13.13 20.57 9.65
CA VAL A 473 -13.60 20.76 8.27
C VAL A 473 -13.44 22.23 7.88
N LYS A 474 -12.72 22.50 6.77
CA LYS A 474 -12.52 23.85 6.23
C LYS A 474 -13.71 24.29 5.37
N GLN A 475 -13.82 25.59 5.08
CA GLN A 475 -14.78 26.05 4.06
C GLN A 475 -14.42 25.45 2.69
N GLY A 476 -15.43 25.10 1.91
CA GLY A 476 -15.30 24.35 0.66
C GLY A 476 -15.45 22.83 0.83
N LEU A 477 -15.13 22.10 -0.25
CA LEU A 477 -15.15 20.63 -0.26
C LEU A 477 -13.90 20.06 0.42
N ASN A 478 -14.12 19.22 1.43
CA ASN A 478 -13.09 18.43 2.11
C ASN A 478 -13.37 16.97 1.74
N ILE A 479 -12.49 16.35 0.94
CA ILE A 479 -12.79 15.08 0.26
C ILE A 479 -12.01 13.94 0.92
N PHE A 480 -12.77 13.00 1.47
CA PHE A 480 -12.32 11.82 2.20
C PHE A 480 -12.60 10.60 1.34
N ARG A 481 -11.55 9.88 0.95
CA ARG A 481 -11.62 8.78 -0.01
C ARG A 481 -11.20 7.49 0.67
N PHE A 482 -11.95 6.42 0.45
CA PHE A 482 -11.63 5.11 0.98
C PHE A 482 -11.70 4.04 -0.12
N ALA A 483 -10.78 3.08 -0.07
CA ALA A 483 -10.83 1.88 -0.89
C ALA A 483 -10.67 0.65 0.01
N ASN A 484 -11.59 -0.32 -0.07
CA ASN A 484 -11.60 -1.52 0.78
C ASN A 484 -11.44 -1.23 2.29
N ARG A 485 -12.08 -0.15 2.78
CA ARG A 485 -11.98 0.34 4.17
C ARG A 485 -10.56 0.83 4.58
N ILE A 486 -9.77 1.33 3.62
CA ILE A 486 -8.49 2.05 3.81
C ILE A 486 -8.63 3.53 3.39
N PRO A 487 -8.19 4.52 4.18
CA PRO A 487 -8.05 5.92 3.76
C PRO A 487 -7.02 6.14 2.64
N LEU A 488 -7.38 6.91 1.60
CA LEU A 488 -6.47 7.31 0.52
C LEU A 488 -6.08 8.78 0.66
N LEU A 489 -4.80 9.07 0.98
CA LEU A 489 -4.38 10.43 1.34
C LEU A 489 -3.72 11.21 0.19
N PHE A 490 -2.97 10.56 -0.70
CA PHE A 490 -2.18 11.23 -1.73
C PHE A 490 -2.86 11.22 -3.11
N GLU A 491 -2.27 11.94 -4.07
CA GLU A 491 -2.67 11.93 -5.50
C GLU A 491 -4.15 12.30 -5.81
N GLN A 492 -4.81 12.97 -4.85
CA GLN A 492 -6.25 13.28 -4.84
C GLN A 492 -6.80 13.90 -6.15
N GLY A 493 -6.02 14.72 -6.87
CA GLY A 493 -6.48 15.47 -8.06
C GLY A 493 -6.73 14.63 -9.32
N ALA A 494 -6.26 13.38 -9.36
CA ALA A 494 -6.53 12.42 -10.43
C ALA A 494 -7.70 11.47 -10.09
N ASP A 495 -8.17 11.46 -8.84
CA ASP A 495 -9.09 10.45 -8.34
C ASP A 495 -10.55 10.65 -8.80
N VAL A 496 -11.22 9.54 -9.15
CA VAL A 496 -12.63 9.48 -9.55
C VAL A 496 -13.59 10.13 -8.56
N ILE A 497 -13.37 10.00 -7.26
CA ILE A 497 -14.20 10.61 -6.19
C ILE A 497 -14.03 12.13 -6.22
N THR A 498 -12.77 12.59 -6.25
CA THR A 498 -12.44 14.02 -6.31
C THR A 498 -12.96 14.68 -7.58
N ARG A 499 -12.75 14.02 -8.73
CA ARG A 499 -13.22 14.43 -10.05
C ARG A 499 -14.74 14.52 -10.09
N THR A 500 -15.44 13.53 -9.54
CA THR A 500 -16.90 13.50 -9.46
C THR A 500 -17.45 14.61 -8.56
N ALA A 501 -16.92 14.76 -7.35
CA ALA A 501 -17.36 15.79 -6.39
C ALA A 501 -17.14 17.23 -6.89
N LEU A 502 -16.05 17.47 -7.64
CA LEU A 502 -15.72 18.79 -8.18
C LEU A 502 -16.40 19.11 -9.53
N LYS A 503 -16.58 18.12 -10.42
CA LYS A 503 -17.01 18.36 -11.81
C LYS A 503 -18.39 17.79 -12.17
N ARG A 504 -18.86 16.74 -11.48
CA ARG A 504 -20.07 15.99 -11.86
C ARG A 504 -21.27 16.23 -10.91
N ILE A 505 -21.08 16.96 -9.80
CA ILE A 505 -22.12 17.32 -8.83
C ILE A 505 -22.31 18.85 -8.81
N ASN A 506 -23.52 19.33 -9.13
CA ASN A 506 -23.89 20.73 -8.94
C ASN A 506 -24.52 20.93 -7.55
N TRP A 507 -23.71 21.38 -6.59
CA TRP A 507 -24.06 21.56 -5.18
C TRP A 507 -25.21 22.56 -4.94
N SER A 508 -25.32 23.61 -5.78
CA SER A 508 -26.32 24.67 -5.62
C SER A 508 -27.77 24.18 -5.71
N ILE A 509 -28.03 23.15 -6.51
CA ILE A 509 -29.35 22.51 -6.69
C ILE A 509 -29.86 21.90 -5.37
N TYR A 510 -28.94 21.56 -4.45
CA TYR A 510 -29.23 20.97 -3.15
C TYR A 510 -29.25 21.99 -2.00
N LYS A 511 -29.14 23.30 -2.33
CA LYS A 511 -28.99 24.41 -1.37
C LYS A 511 -27.71 24.31 -0.52
N ILE A 512 -26.62 23.84 -1.14
CA ILE A 512 -25.28 23.77 -0.57
C ILE A 512 -24.37 24.75 -1.33
N ASN A 513 -23.67 25.63 -0.62
CA ASN A 513 -22.77 26.65 -1.15
C ASN A 513 -21.31 26.16 -1.09
N GLN A 514 -20.74 25.80 -2.25
CA GLN A 514 -19.41 25.21 -2.37
C GLN A 514 -18.25 26.15 -1.95
N GLN A 515 -18.51 27.45 -1.76
CA GLN A 515 -17.51 28.45 -1.38
C GLN A 515 -17.61 28.84 0.11
N GLN A 516 -18.82 28.84 0.68
CA GLN A 516 -19.08 29.33 2.04
C GLN A 516 -19.25 28.20 3.06
N ASP A 517 -19.89 27.09 2.68
CA ASP A 517 -20.17 25.99 3.59
C ASP A 517 -18.91 25.16 3.88
N LYS A 518 -18.83 24.62 5.08
CA LYS A 518 -17.90 23.55 5.43
C LYS A 518 -18.50 22.23 4.97
N ILE A 519 -17.99 21.63 3.90
CA ILE A 519 -18.58 20.43 3.31
C ILE A 519 -17.60 19.27 3.45
N GLY A 520 -18.02 18.20 4.11
CA GLY A 520 -17.32 16.90 4.11
C GLY A 520 -17.93 15.98 3.06
N VAL A 521 -17.10 15.42 2.18
CA VAL A 521 -17.51 14.45 1.15
C VAL A 521 -16.76 13.15 1.38
N PHE A 522 -17.47 12.08 1.71
CA PHE A 522 -16.91 10.78 2.07
C PHE A 522 -17.35 9.76 1.02
N VAL A 523 -16.43 9.02 0.41
CA VAL A 523 -16.78 7.91 -0.47
C VAL A 523 -15.85 6.72 -0.25
N SER A 524 -16.45 5.55 0.02
CA SER A 524 -15.83 4.24 0.15
C SER A 524 -16.14 3.41 -1.09
N ILE A 525 -15.12 2.93 -1.79
CA ILE A 525 -15.28 1.98 -2.91
C ILE A 525 -14.75 0.62 -2.44
N VAL A 526 -15.59 -0.41 -2.54
CA VAL A 526 -15.35 -1.71 -1.90
C VAL A 526 -15.48 -2.82 -2.93
N SER A 527 -14.44 -3.63 -3.14
CA SER A 527 -14.41 -4.70 -4.15
C SER A 527 -13.34 -5.77 -3.90
N THR A 528 -13.46 -6.92 -4.59
CA THR A 528 -12.42 -7.96 -4.68
C THR A 528 -11.18 -7.53 -5.48
N LYS A 529 -11.29 -6.49 -6.31
CA LYS A 529 -10.21 -5.82 -7.03
C LYS A 529 -10.47 -4.31 -6.99
N ILE A 530 -9.49 -3.51 -6.56
CA ILE A 530 -9.57 -2.05 -6.71
C ILE A 530 -8.63 -1.65 -7.85
N PRO A 531 -9.12 -0.94 -8.89
CA PRO A 531 -8.33 -0.55 -10.05
C PRO A 531 -7.51 0.72 -9.78
N PHE A 532 -6.52 0.59 -8.88
CA PHE A 532 -5.54 1.63 -8.61
C PHE A 532 -4.67 1.90 -9.84
N LYS A 533 -4.41 3.18 -10.16
CA LYS A 533 -3.57 3.57 -11.30
C LYS A 533 -2.07 3.69 -10.99
N GLY A 534 -1.69 3.81 -9.71
CA GLY A 534 -0.30 3.90 -9.24
C GLY A 534 0.07 2.76 -8.29
N THR A 535 1.35 2.36 -8.25
CA THR A 535 1.85 1.25 -7.42
C THR A 535 1.60 1.46 -5.93
N GLY A 536 1.66 2.71 -5.46
CA GLY A 536 1.37 3.11 -4.08
C GLY A 536 -0.11 3.02 -3.67
N LYS A 537 -1.03 2.73 -4.60
CA LYS A 537 -2.47 2.57 -4.34
C LYS A 537 -3.14 3.79 -3.71
N GLU A 538 -2.78 4.99 -4.18
CA GLU A 538 -3.27 6.26 -3.60
C GLU A 538 -4.48 6.87 -4.32
N TYR A 539 -4.85 6.40 -5.52
CA TYR A 539 -6.06 6.86 -6.20
C TYR A 539 -6.64 5.83 -7.20
N ILE A 540 -7.93 5.98 -7.48
CA ILE A 540 -8.68 5.24 -8.52
C ILE A 540 -8.95 6.21 -9.68
N GLY A 541 -8.71 5.76 -10.92
CA GLY A 541 -8.83 6.60 -12.11
C GLY A 541 -10.28 6.96 -12.49
N ASP A 542 -10.48 8.19 -12.99
CA ASP A 542 -11.76 8.72 -13.48
C ASP A 542 -12.16 8.19 -14.88
N ASP A 543 -11.38 7.24 -15.42
CA ASP A 543 -11.56 6.59 -16.72
C ASP A 543 -12.47 5.35 -16.68
N ILE A 544 -12.76 4.80 -15.49
CA ILE A 544 -13.70 3.67 -15.33
C ILE A 544 -15.09 4.25 -15.10
N THR A 545 -15.87 4.28 -16.18
CA THR A 545 -17.19 4.91 -16.28
C THR A 545 -18.18 4.40 -15.23
N GLU A 546 -18.21 3.10 -15.00
CA GLU A 546 -19.12 2.38 -14.13
C GLU A 546 -18.92 2.82 -12.67
N ILE A 547 -17.67 2.86 -12.22
CA ILE A 547 -17.31 3.38 -10.89
C ILE A 547 -17.63 4.87 -10.79
N ALA A 548 -17.32 5.66 -11.82
CA ALA A 548 -17.54 7.11 -11.78
C ALA A 548 -19.03 7.50 -11.72
N ASP A 549 -19.90 6.80 -12.45
CA ASP A 549 -21.34 7.04 -12.40
C ASP A 549 -21.99 6.42 -11.15
N ALA A 550 -21.46 5.32 -10.60
CA ALA A 550 -21.86 4.81 -9.28
C ALA A 550 -21.59 5.82 -8.16
N VAL A 551 -20.38 6.40 -8.11
CA VAL A 551 -19.99 7.45 -7.14
C VAL A 551 -20.86 8.70 -7.29
N LYS A 552 -21.11 9.13 -8.53
CA LYS A 552 -22.01 10.26 -8.86
C LYS A 552 -23.44 10.00 -8.41
N SER A 553 -23.93 8.77 -8.55
CA SER A 553 -25.27 8.36 -8.08
C SER A 553 -25.36 8.36 -6.56
N ALA A 554 -24.40 7.74 -5.87
CA ALA A 554 -24.39 7.67 -4.41
C ALA A 554 -24.27 9.05 -3.74
N LEU A 555 -23.43 9.94 -4.29
CA LEU A 555 -23.33 11.34 -3.86
C LEU A 555 -24.63 12.11 -4.08
N LYS A 556 -25.31 11.93 -5.23
CA LYS A 556 -26.63 12.54 -5.47
C LYS A 556 -27.65 12.13 -4.40
N GLN A 557 -27.72 10.86 -4.01
CA GLN A 557 -28.66 10.39 -2.98
C GLN A 557 -28.42 11.07 -1.63
N CYS A 558 -27.16 11.19 -1.20
CA CYS A 558 -26.79 11.92 0.02
C CYS A 558 -27.20 13.41 -0.07
N CYS A 559 -26.98 14.06 -1.22
CA CYS A 559 -27.36 15.45 -1.43
C CYS A 559 -28.89 15.67 -1.48
N VAL A 560 -29.67 14.72 -2.00
CA VAL A 560 -31.15 14.75 -1.95
C VAL A 560 -31.65 14.66 -0.50
N GLN A 561 -31.10 13.73 0.29
CA GLN A 561 -31.42 13.63 1.73
C GLN A 561 -31.07 14.92 2.49
N LEU A 562 -29.89 15.51 2.23
CA LEU A 562 -29.48 16.78 2.86
C LEU A 562 -30.39 17.94 2.49
N LYS A 563 -30.77 18.08 1.21
CA LYS A 563 -31.67 19.15 0.73
C LYS A 563 -32.95 19.25 1.56
N SER A 564 -33.57 18.10 1.88
CA SER A 564 -34.76 18.04 2.75
C SER A 564 -34.49 18.56 4.17
N LYS A 565 -33.34 18.20 4.77
CA LYS A 565 -32.92 18.66 6.11
C LYS A 565 -32.57 20.15 6.12
N ILE A 566 -31.88 20.65 5.09
CA ILE A 566 -31.49 22.06 4.94
C ILE A 566 -32.73 22.95 4.82
N VAL A 567 -33.66 22.61 3.92
CA VAL A 567 -34.89 23.39 3.70
C VAL A 567 -35.72 23.48 5.00
N LYS A 568 -35.87 22.37 5.74
CA LYS A 568 -36.55 22.38 7.05
C LYS A 568 -35.83 23.27 8.08
N LYS A 569 -34.49 23.25 8.15
CA LYS A 569 -33.69 24.09 9.06
C LYS A 569 -33.82 25.59 8.71
N LEU A 570 -33.89 25.93 7.42
CA LEU A 570 -34.13 27.30 6.94
C LEU A 570 -35.54 27.79 7.30
N GLN A 571 -36.58 26.99 7.00
CA GLN A 571 -37.97 27.33 7.32
C GLN A 571 -38.19 27.53 8.83
N ALA A 572 -37.62 26.67 9.67
CA ALA A 572 -37.69 26.80 11.13
C ALA A 572 -37.02 28.11 11.62
N ARG A 573 -35.87 28.48 11.03
CA ARG A 573 -35.19 29.74 11.34
C ARG A 573 -36.01 30.96 10.92
N GLU A 574 -36.56 30.97 9.71
CA GLU A 574 -37.44 32.05 9.24
C GLU A 574 -38.66 32.23 10.15
N GLN A 575 -39.26 31.14 10.64
CA GLN A 575 -40.37 31.21 11.59
C GLN A 575 -39.95 31.77 12.96
N GLN A 576 -38.76 31.43 13.44
CA GLN A 576 -38.20 32.00 14.68
C GLN A 576 -37.90 33.50 14.54
N ASP A 577 -37.25 33.90 13.44
CA ASP A 577 -36.91 35.31 13.17
C ASP A 577 -38.19 36.15 12.96
N ARG A 578 -39.24 35.61 12.30
CA ARG A 578 -40.57 36.24 12.24
C ARG A 578 -41.17 36.43 13.64
N LYS A 579 -41.22 35.38 14.46
CA LYS A 579 -41.77 35.44 15.84
C LYS A 579 -41.04 36.48 16.70
N ARG A 580 -39.71 36.50 16.62
CA ARG A 580 -38.84 37.44 17.36
C ARG A 580 -39.00 38.89 16.92
N ASN A 581 -39.35 39.12 15.65
CA ASN A 581 -39.65 40.46 15.14
C ASN A 581 -41.08 40.91 15.48
N SER A 582 -42.05 39.98 15.57
CA SER A 582 -43.40 40.28 16.08
C SER A 582 -43.46 40.48 17.59
N SER A 583 -42.49 39.95 18.37
CA SER A 583 -42.37 40.18 19.82
C SER A 583 -41.38 41.31 20.17
N ARG A 584 -41.12 42.20 19.21
CA ARG A 584 -40.27 43.41 19.33
C ARG A 584 -40.97 44.67 18.80
N LYS A 585 -42.23 44.52 18.43
CA LYS A 585 -43.24 45.57 18.31
C LYS A 585 -44.24 45.38 19.44
#